data_AF-R7T9T5-F1
#
_entry.id   AF-R7T9T5-F1
#
_cell.length_a   1.000
_cell.length_b   1.000
_cell.length_c   1.000
_cell.angle_alpha   90.00
_cell.angle_beta   90.00
_cell.angle_gamma   90.00
#
_symmetry.space_group_name_H-M   'P 1'
#
loop_
_entity.id
_entity.type
_entity.pdbx_description
1 polymer ?
#
loop_
_entity_poly.entity_id
_entity_poly.type
_entity_poly.pdbx_seq_one_letter_code
_entity_poly.pdbx_strand_id
1 'polypeptide(L)' 'QGLDTDHLVIEHVQVNRAPKMRRRTYRAHGRINPYMSSPCHIEIILAEKEQAIAKPEEETKKK' A
#
# COMPACT_ATOMS: atom_id res chain seq x y z
N GLN A 1 9.86 21.14 1.86
CA GLN A 1 8.65 20.32 2.07
C GLN A 1 7.69 21.19 2.86
N GLY A 2 6.77 21.86 2.17
CA GLY A 2 5.76 22.74 2.74
C GLY A 2 4.44 22.47 2.05
N LEU A 3 3.96 21.23 2.19
CA LEU A 3 2.62 20.85 1.74
C LEU A 3 1.63 21.15 2.85
N ASP A 4 0.46 21.62 2.49
CA ASP A 4 -0.61 21.87 3.44
C ASP A 4 -1.19 20.54 3.95
N THR A 5 -1.05 20.30 5.25
CA THR A 5 -1.51 19.06 5.88
C THR A 5 -3.01 18.85 5.77
N ASP A 6 -3.78 19.95 5.62
CA ASP A 6 -5.23 19.90 5.56
C ASP A 6 -5.74 19.45 4.17
N HIS A 7 -4.91 19.58 3.12
CA HIS A 7 -5.26 19.25 1.74
C HIS A 7 -4.62 17.94 1.23
N LEU A 8 -3.87 17.21 2.08
CA LEU A 8 -3.28 15.93 1.71
C LEU A 8 -4.34 14.84 1.62
N VAL A 9 -4.32 14.10 0.51
CA VAL A 9 -5.11 12.89 0.31
C VAL A 9 -4.21 11.70 0.03
N ILE A 10 -4.66 10.51 0.45
CA ILE A 10 -4.01 9.26 0.11
C ILE A 10 -4.35 8.93 -1.34
N GLU A 11 -3.37 9.04 -2.22
CA GLU A 11 -3.52 8.71 -3.64
C GLU A 11 -3.35 7.21 -3.87
N HIS A 12 -2.33 6.63 -3.24
CA HIS A 12 -1.95 5.24 -3.47
C HIS A 12 -1.50 4.57 -2.17
N VAL A 13 -1.97 3.35 -1.97
CA VAL A 13 -1.52 2.44 -0.92
C VAL A 13 -1.22 1.09 -1.54
N GLN A 14 0.00 0.60 -1.31
CA GLN A 14 0.42 -0.73 -1.73
C GLN A 14 0.96 -1.50 -0.53
N VAL A 15 0.59 -2.78 -0.46
CA VAL A 15 1.10 -3.71 0.56
C VAL A 15 1.61 -4.97 -0.11
N ASN A 16 2.92 -5.21 0.05
CA ASN A 16 3.59 -6.38 -0.49
C ASN A 16 3.99 -7.35 0.63
N ARG A 17 3.97 -8.65 0.34
CA ARG A 17 4.47 -9.65 1.29
C ARG A 17 5.99 -9.55 1.40
N ALA A 18 6.48 -9.48 2.63
CA ALA A 18 7.90 -9.51 2.91
C ALA A 18 8.37 -10.95 3.23
N PRO A 19 9.69 -11.23 3.19
CA PRO A 19 10.21 -12.56 3.52
C PRO A 19 9.78 -13.05 4.90
N LYS A 20 9.32 -14.30 4.97
CA LYS A 20 8.88 -14.91 6.24
C LYS A 20 10.06 -15.07 7.20
N MET A 21 9.94 -14.55 8.41
CA MET A 21 10.92 -14.80 9.46
C MET A 21 10.65 -16.17 10.08
N ARG A 22 11.69 -17.01 10.20
CA ARG A 22 11.54 -18.40 10.64
C ARG A 22 12.08 -18.60 12.07
N ARG A 23 11.23 -19.11 12.94
CA ARG A 23 11.57 -19.61 14.29
C ARG A 23 11.21 -21.09 14.39
N ARG A 24 11.72 -21.75 15.44
CA ARG A 24 11.41 -23.15 15.75
C ARG A 24 10.37 -23.22 16.86
N THR A 25 9.43 -24.16 16.73
CA THR A 25 8.54 -24.58 17.81
C THR A 25 8.80 -26.05 18.11
N TYR A 26 9.20 -26.32 19.34
CA TYR A 26 9.36 -27.67 19.85
C TYR A 26 7.98 -28.27 20.15
N ARG A 27 7.77 -29.52 19.75
CA ARG A 27 6.50 -30.25 19.90
C ARG A 27 6.75 -31.63 20.50
N ALA A 28 5.68 -32.27 20.94
CA ALA A 28 5.73 -33.61 21.53
C ALA A 28 6.47 -34.61 20.63
N HIS A 29 7.18 -35.54 21.27
CA HIS A 29 8.01 -36.59 20.65
C HIS A 29 9.16 -36.05 19.79
N GLY A 30 9.79 -34.93 20.20
CA GLY A 30 10.97 -34.39 19.52
C GLY A 30 10.71 -33.75 18.15
N ARG A 31 9.43 -33.52 17.79
CA ARG A 31 9.06 -32.86 16.55
C ARG A 31 9.44 -31.38 16.58
N ILE A 32 9.96 -30.86 15.47
CA ILE A 32 10.27 -29.45 15.29
C ILE A 32 9.45 -28.90 14.12
N ASN A 33 8.58 -27.94 14.40
CA ASN A 33 7.78 -27.26 13.39
C ASN A 33 8.29 -25.83 13.17
N PRO A 34 8.14 -25.27 11.95
CA PRO A 34 8.40 -23.86 11.71
C PRO A 34 7.28 -23.00 12.32
N TYR A 35 7.67 -21.94 13.03
CA TYR A 35 6.81 -20.81 13.36
C TYR A 35 7.27 -19.62 12.54
N MET A 36 6.41 -19.16 11.63
CA MET A 36 6.77 -18.15 10.64
C MET A 36 5.99 -16.87 10.87
N SER A 37 6.69 -15.76 11.09
CA SER A 37 6.07 -14.44 11.01
C SER A 37 5.76 -14.10 9.55
N SER A 38 4.67 -13.39 9.31
CA SER A 38 4.26 -12.94 7.97
C SER A 38 4.34 -11.41 7.88
N PRO A 39 5.53 -10.83 7.71
CA PRO A 39 5.69 -9.39 7.58
C PRO A 39 5.22 -8.86 6.21
N CYS A 40 5.07 -7.54 6.10
CA CYS A 40 4.75 -6.84 4.87
C CYS A 40 5.57 -5.56 4.70
N HIS A 41 5.72 -5.14 3.44
CA HIS A 41 6.21 -3.81 3.07
C HIS A 41 5.00 -2.95 2.71
N ILE A 42 4.92 -1.76 3.29
CA ILE A 42 3.80 -0.83 3.11
C ILE A 42 4.35 0.42 2.44
N GLU A 43 3.75 0.79 1.31
CA GLU A 43 4.06 2.01 0.56
C GLU A 43 2.81 2.88 0.53
N ILE A 44 2.94 4.14 0.94
CA ILE A 44 1.85 5.11 0.99
C ILE A 44 2.33 6.37 0.28
N ILE A 45 1.54 6.84 -0.69
CA ILE A 45 1.77 8.08 -1.42
C ILE A 45 0.67 9.06 -1.07
N LEU A 46 1.08 10.23 -0.58
CA LEU A 46 0.22 11.36 -0.26
C LEU A 46 0.41 12.42 -1.34
N ALA A 47 -0.69 12.92 -1.87
CA ALA A 47 -0.70 14.01 -2.84
C ALA A 47 -1.64 15.12 -2.36
N GLU A 48 -1.31 16.36 -2.69
CA GLU A 48 -2.20 17.50 -2.46
C GLU A 48 -3.23 17.57 -3.57
N LYS A 49 -4.51 17.63 -3.22
CA LYS A 49 -5.60 17.59 -4.21
C LYS A 49 -6.03 19.01 -4.56
N GLU A 50 -5.68 19.48 -5.76
CA GLU A 50 -6.24 20.74 -6.29
C GLU A 50 -7.72 20.55 -6.71
N GLN A 51 -8.60 21.46 -6.28
CA GLN A 51 -10.05 21.34 -6.42
C GLN A 51 -10.62 21.63 -7.83
N ALA A 52 -9.80 21.92 -8.84
CA ALA A 52 -10.27 22.25 -10.18
C ALA A 52 -10.09 21.06 -11.15
N ILE A 53 -11.09 20.17 -11.20
CA ILE A 53 -11.16 19.16 -12.27
C ILE A 53 -11.69 19.84 -13.53
N ALA A 54 -10.86 19.91 -14.58
CA ALA A 54 -11.28 20.42 -15.88
C ALA A 54 -12.42 19.57 -16.45
N LYS A 55 -13.46 20.22 -16.99
CA LYS A 55 -14.54 19.52 -17.69
C LYS A 55 -13.93 18.73 -18.87
N PRO A 56 -14.31 17.46 -19.06
CA PRO A 56 -13.88 16.72 -20.24
C PRO A 56 -14.39 17.47 -21.49
N GLU A 57 -13.51 17.76 -22.44
CA GLU A 57 -13.93 18.22 -23.76
C GLU A 57 -14.73 17.09 -24.41
N GLU A 58 -16.02 17.34 -24.68
CA GLU A 58 -16.81 16.44 -25.52
C GLU A 58 -16.13 16.36 -26.88
N GLU A 59 -15.58 15.18 -27.22
CA GLU A 59 -15.17 14.88 -28.58
C GLU A 59 -16.37 15.12 -29.50
N THR A 60 -16.31 16.25 -30.20
CA THR A 60 -17.26 16.61 -31.23
C THR A 60 -17.35 15.46 -32.23
N LYS A 61 -18.50 14.78 -32.24
CA LYS A 61 -18.94 13.91 -33.34
C LYS A 61 -18.78 14.66 -34.67
N LYS A 62 -17.79 14.27 -35.47
CA LYS A 62 -17.75 14.57 -36.92
C LYS A 62 -17.07 13.43 -37.69
N LYS A 63 -17.88 12.48 -38.15
CA LYS A 63 -18.17 12.23 -39.58
C LYS A 63 -19.32 11.25 -39.71
#